data_AF-A0AAN5C172-F1
#
_entry.id   AF-A0AAN5C172-F1
#
_cell.length_a   1.000
_cell.length_b   1.000
_cell.length_c   1.000
_cell.angle_alpha   90.00
_cell.angle_beta   90.00
_cell.angle_gamma   90.00
#
_symmetry.space_group_name_H-M   'P 1'
#
loop_
_entity.id
_entity.type
_entity.pdbx_description
1 polymer ?
#
loop_
_entity_poly.entity_id
_entity_poly.type
_entity_poly.pdbx_seq_one_letter_code
_entity_poly.pdbx_strand_id
1 'polypeptide(L)'
;MHPSDSRMSSWGPLTYTVGSSELTDFPMAAFKGVNDPVTIKFTATSAQTGAATLRIGTTLSFAGGRPQATVRNPTAKPTHIPIDREPK
;
A
#
# COMPACT_ATOMS: atom_id res chain seq x y z
N MET A 1 12.68 -12.74 -15.10
CA MET A 1 11.64 -13.79 -15.28
C MET A 1 10.27 -13.14 -15.30
N HIS A 2 9.24 -13.81 -15.82
CA HIS A 2 7.87 -13.29 -15.82
C HIS A 2 7.25 -13.34 -14.41
N PRO A 3 6.34 -12.43 -14.00
CA PRO A 3 5.70 -12.49 -12.68
C PRO A 3 4.95 -13.80 -12.38
N SER A 4 4.52 -14.56 -13.40
CA SER A 4 3.88 -15.88 -13.22
C SER A 4 4.87 -17.05 -13.09
N ASP A 5 6.17 -16.79 -13.13
CA ASP A 5 7.19 -17.83 -12.99
C ASP A 5 7.09 -18.47 -11.59
N SER A 6 7.09 -19.79 -11.51
CA SER A 6 6.87 -20.52 -10.25
C SER A 6 7.96 -20.30 -9.19
N ARG A 7 9.08 -19.70 -9.59
CA ARG A 7 10.18 -19.31 -8.68
C ARG A 7 9.92 -17.99 -7.96
N MET A 8 8.94 -17.20 -8.40
CA MET A 8 8.55 -16.00 -7.67
C MET A 8 7.87 -16.38 -6.36
N SER A 9 8.18 -15.65 -5.29
CA SER A 9 7.38 -15.67 -4.08
C SER A 9 5.94 -15.25 -4.38
N SER A 10 5.00 -15.65 -3.51
CA SER A 10 3.60 -15.25 -3.65
C SER A 10 3.45 -13.72 -3.75
N TRP A 11 2.65 -13.27 -4.72
CA TRP A 11 2.37 -11.85 -4.93
C TRP A 11 1.37 -11.26 -3.94
N GLY A 12 0.57 -12.08 -3.25
CA GLY A 12 -0.43 -11.65 -2.28
C GLY A 12 -1.88 -12.00 -2.61
N PRO A 13 -2.86 -11.30 -2.00
CA PRO A 13 -2.71 -10.08 -1.18
C PRO A 13 -1.82 -10.25 0.06
N LEU A 14 -0.98 -9.26 0.35
CA LEU A 14 -0.03 -9.27 1.47
C LEU A 14 -0.37 -8.20 2.51
N THR A 15 -0.06 -8.50 3.77
CA THR A 15 -0.08 -7.52 4.88
C THR A 15 1.33 -7.23 5.33
N TYR A 16 1.79 -5.99 5.14
CA TYR A 16 3.05 -5.51 5.66
C TYR A 16 2.84 -4.86 7.03
N THR A 17 3.53 -5.35 8.07
CA THR A 17 3.47 -4.77 9.41
C THR A 17 4.75 -4.00 9.70
N VAL A 18 4.64 -2.68 9.84
CA VAL A 18 5.77 -1.79 10.12
C VAL A 18 6.41 -2.19 11.46
N GLY A 19 7.72 -2.44 11.43
CA GLY A 19 8.49 -2.89 12.59
C GLY A 19 8.51 -4.41 12.82
N SER A 20 7.93 -5.21 11.93
CA SER A 20 8.00 -6.69 12.01
C SER A 20 8.18 -7.38 10.67
N SER A 21 7.58 -6.87 9.59
CA SER A 21 7.79 -7.40 8.23
C SER A 21 9.12 -6.95 7.65
N GLU A 22 9.80 -7.85 6.96
CA GLU A 22 10.98 -7.52 6.17
C GLU A 22 10.57 -6.79 4.88
N LEU A 23 11.44 -5.95 4.31
CA LEU A 23 11.10 -5.22 3.08
C LEU A 23 10.70 -6.15 1.93
N THR A 24 11.27 -7.37 1.88
CA THR A 24 10.93 -8.40 0.90
C THR A 24 9.51 -8.96 1.04
N ASP A 25 8.81 -8.66 2.15
CA ASP A 25 7.40 -9.01 2.36
C ASP A 25 6.45 -7.97 1.75
N PHE A 26 6.97 -6.82 1.30
CA PHE A 26 6.19 -5.82 0.57
C PHE A 26 6.25 -6.09 -0.93
N PRO A 27 5.11 -6.21 -1.63
CA PRO A 27 5.12 -6.55 -3.06
C PRO A 27 5.67 -5.39 -3.87
N MET A 28 6.58 -5.67 -4.81
CA MET A 28 7.14 -4.64 -5.69
C MET A 28 6.11 -4.03 -6.67
N ALA A 29 4.96 -4.68 -6.87
CA ALA A 29 3.87 -4.21 -7.71
C ALA A 29 2.52 -4.69 -7.17
N ALA A 30 1.48 -3.87 -7.34
CA ALA A 30 0.10 -4.20 -7.06
C ALA A 30 -0.70 -4.23 -8.36
N PHE A 31 -1.32 -5.37 -8.65
CA PHE A 31 -2.13 -5.59 -9.85
C PHE A 31 -3.58 -5.82 -9.44
N LYS A 32 -4.49 -5.07 -10.08
CA LYS A 32 -5.93 -5.28 -9.91
C LYS A 32 -6.31 -6.69 -10.34
N GLY A 33 -6.99 -7.43 -9.48
CA GLY A 33 -7.43 -8.81 -9.72
C GLY A 33 -6.36 -9.89 -9.46
N VAL A 34 -5.19 -9.51 -8.91
CA VAL A 34 -4.14 -10.49 -8.52
C VAL A 34 -3.83 -10.38 -7.04
N ASN A 35 -3.38 -9.22 -6.58
CA ASN A 35 -2.92 -9.02 -5.20
C ASN A 35 -3.45 -7.72 -4.57
N ASP A 36 -4.52 -7.14 -5.12
CA ASP A 36 -5.21 -6.00 -4.53
C ASP A 36 -6.20 -6.43 -3.44
N PRO A 37 -6.26 -5.72 -2.28
CA PRO A 37 -5.40 -4.60 -1.89
C PRO A 37 -4.08 -5.04 -1.24
N VAL A 38 -3.08 -4.16 -1.25
CA VAL A 38 -1.93 -4.24 -0.33
C VAL A 38 -2.34 -3.61 1.00
N THR A 39 -2.16 -4.35 2.11
CA THR A 39 -2.52 -3.86 3.44
C THR A 39 -1.27 -3.49 4.23
N ILE A 40 -1.27 -2.32 4.87
CA ILE A 40 -0.19 -1.88 5.76
C ILE A 40 -0.75 -1.71 7.16
N LYS A 41 -0.13 -2.37 8.14
CA LYS A 41 -0.38 -2.17 9.57
C LYS A 41 0.77 -1.39 10.19
N PHE A 42 0.45 -0.35 10.93
CA PHE A 42 1.41 0.44 11.67
C PHE A 42 0.79 0.92 12.99
N THR A 43 1.63 1.17 13.97
CA THR A 43 1.22 1.74 15.26
C THR A 43 1.59 3.22 15.27
N ALA A 44 0.65 4.07 15.67
CA ALA A 44 0.89 5.48 15.92
C ALA A 44 0.80 5.76 17.42
N THR A 45 1.71 6.58 17.93
CA THR A 45 1.63 7.13 19.28
C THR A 45 0.61 8.27 19.34
N SER A 46 0.19 8.68 20.55
CA SER A 46 -0.72 9.82 20.73
C SER A 46 -0.17 11.11 20.09
N ALA A 47 1.14 11.32 20.12
CA ALA A 47 1.82 12.48 19.49
C ALA A 47 1.78 12.47 17.95
N GLN A 48 1.46 11.33 17.32
CA GLN A 48 1.43 11.16 15.86
C GLN A 48 0.00 11.20 15.26
N THR A 49 -0.99 11.64 16.05
CA THR A 49 -2.41 11.65 15.64
C THR A 49 -2.84 12.94 14.91
N GLY A 50 -1.92 13.89 14.73
CA GLY A 50 -2.16 15.12 13.97
C GLY A 50 -2.35 14.90 12.47
N ALA A 51 -2.56 15.99 11.74
CA ALA A 51 -2.62 15.95 10.27
C ALA A 51 -1.34 15.36 9.68
N ALA A 52 -1.48 14.45 8.73
CA ALA A 52 -0.38 13.78 8.06
C ALA A 52 -0.68 13.60 6.58
N THR A 53 0.36 13.42 5.78
CA THR A 53 0.26 13.10 4.36
C THR A 53 0.77 11.69 4.12
N LEU A 54 -0.05 10.83 3.53
CA LEU A 54 0.40 9.54 3.01
C LEU A 54 0.93 9.73 1.60
N ARG A 55 2.24 9.57 1.42
CA ARG A 55 2.89 9.63 0.11
C ARG A 55 3.08 8.22 -0.47
N ILE A 56 2.53 7.97 -1.65
CA ILE A 56 2.75 6.74 -2.41
C ILE A 56 3.46 7.11 -3.71
N GLY A 57 4.79 6.94 -3.71
CA GLY A 57 5.60 7.10 -4.91
C GLY A 57 5.54 5.83 -5.77
N THR A 58 5.25 5.97 -7.06
CA THR A 58 5.30 4.87 -8.02
C THR A 58 6.39 5.13 -9.04
N THR A 59 6.89 4.07 -9.66
CA THR A 59 7.93 4.15 -10.70
C THR A 59 7.34 4.05 -12.10
N LEU A 60 6.34 3.17 -12.28
CA LEU A 60 5.71 2.88 -13.56
C LEU A 60 4.22 2.55 -13.33
N SER A 61 3.39 2.82 -14.33
CA SER A 61 2.00 2.37 -14.37
C SER A 61 1.73 1.56 -15.64
N PHE A 62 0.74 0.67 -15.57
CA PHE A 62 0.19 -0.05 -16.71
C PHE A 62 -1.34 0.04 -16.68
N ALA A 63 -1.98 0.12 -17.85
CA ALA A 63 -3.44 0.18 -18.01
C ALA A 63 -4.15 1.22 -17.09
N GLY A 64 -3.51 2.36 -16.83
CA GLY A 64 -4.06 3.40 -15.97
C GLY A 64 -4.21 3.01 -14.50
N GLY A 65 -3.45 2.01 -14.03
CA GLY A 65 -3.37 1.68 -12.60
C GLY A 65 -2.78 2.83 -11.79
N ARG A 66 -3.47 3.20 -10.70
CA ARG A 66 -3.03 4.22 -9.73
C ARG A 66 -3.58 3.90 -8.35
N PRO A 67 -2.82 4.17 -7.28
CA PRO A 67 -3.25 3.84 -5.93
C PRO A 67 -4.41 4.73 -5.48
N GLN A 68 -5.32 4.14 -4.70
CA GLN A 68 -6.30 4.84 -3.89
C GLN A 68 -6.16 4.30 -2.47
N ALA A 69 -5.90 5.17 -1.50
CA ALA A 69 -5.67 4.76 -0.13
C ALA A 69 -6.92 4.94 0.74
N THR A 70 -7.10 4.02 1.68
CA THR A 70 -8.00 4.19 2.82
C THR A 70 -7.18 4.00 4.08
N VAL A 71 -7.21 4.99 4.97
CA VAL A 71 -6.60 4.88 6.30
C VAL A 71 -7.73 4.65 7.28
N ARG A 72 -7.65 3.55 8.02
CA ARG A 72 -8.66 3.17 8.99
C ARG A 72 -8.01 2.98 10.36
N ASN A 73 -8.60 3.60 11.36
CA ASN A 73 -8.41 3.20 12.75
C ASN A 73 -9.52 2.16 13.09
N PRO A 74 -9.19 0.94 13.55
CA PRO A 74 -10.20 -0.07 13.89
C PRO A 74 -11.24 0.39 14.94
N THR A 75 -10.96 1.44 15.72
CA THR A 75 -11.92 2.07 16.64
C THR A 75 -12.65 3.31 16.08
N ALA A 76 -12.41 3.73 14.83
CA ALA A 76 -13.01 4.92 14.24
C ALA A 76 -13.66 4.69 12.86
N LYS A 77 -14.51 5.63 12.42
CA LYS A 77 -15.15 5.59 11.09
C LYS A 77 -14.10 5.72 9.97
N PRO A 78 -14.29 5.05 8.82
CA PRO A 78 -13.36 5.16 7.70
C PRO A 78 -13.30 6.60 7.16
N THR A 79 -12.11 7.15 6.99
CA THR A 79 -11.89 8.44 6.32
C THR A 79 -11.22 8.21 4.96
N HIS A 80 -11.78 8.83 3.91
CA HIS A 80 -11.14 8.84 2.59
C HIS A 80 -10.10 9.97 2.56
N ILE A 81 -8.88 9.67 2.10
CA ILE A 81 -7.81 10.67 1.99
C ILE A 81 -7.65 11.08 0.52
N PRO A 82 -7.76 12.39 0.20
CA PRO A 82 -7.44 12.90 -1.13
C PRO A 82 -5.96 12.67 -1.47
N ILE A 83 -5.68 12.15 -2.67
CA ILE A 83 -4.32 12.09 -3.21
C ILE A 83 -3.98 13.43 -3.85
N ASP A 84 -2.93 14.08 -3.38
CA ASP A 84 -2.39 15.28 -4.04
C ASP A 84 -1.76 14.83 -5.36
N ARG A 85 -2.29 15.35 -6.48
CA ARG A 85 -1.77 15.04 -7.82
C ARG A 85 -0.76 16.12 -8.16
N GLU A 86 0.51 15.75 -8.23
CA GLU A 86 1.54 16.64 -8.77
C GLU A 86 1.18 17.00 -10.22
N PRO A 87 1.16 18.30 -10.60
CA PRO A 87 0.88 18.69 -11.97
C PRO A 87 1.99 18.23 -12.90
N LYS A 88 1.58 17.76 -14.08
CA LYS A 88 2.44 17.26 -15.16
C LYS A 88 3.39 18.33 -15.70
#